data_AF-A0A7X5Q9X9-F1
#
_entry.id   AF-A0A7X5Q9X9-F1
#
_cell.length_a   1.000
_cell.length_b   1.000
_cell.length_c   1.000
_cell.angle_alpha   90.00
_cell.angle_beta   90.00
_cell.angle_gamma   90.00
#
_symmetry.space_group_name_H-M   'P 1'
#
loop_
_entity.id
_entity.type
_entity.pdbx_description
1 polymer ?
#
loop_
_entity_poly.entity_id
_entity_poly.type
_entity_poly.pdbx_seq_one_letter_code
_entity_poly.pdbx_strand_id
1 'polypeptide(L)'
;MLQRIKRVFVRKTALFSLLAVLIAGCVLASQQNAVPYTKLERRVGTETVETIAHSKVVAVGYVDSEEHLLSPEQTEKLEEILLQDKGYYFDKTKKCLFIPEIVFKFHHHEEVTILVGISCNQIKIIRPAEKSIILDYDPMGGKFHAFCRNVMIKEGVAKQ
;
A
#
# COMPACT_ATOMS: atom_id res chain seq x y z
N MET A 1 21.50 -61.70 31.64
CA MET A 1 21.96 -60.31 31.42
C MET A 1 21.63 -59.70 30.04
N LEU A 2 21.23 -60.48 29.01
CA LEU A 2 21.01 -59.95 27.64
C LEU A 2 19.65 -59.27 27.36
N GLN A 3 18.66 -59.35 28.24
CA GLN A 3 17.30 -58.83 27.96
C GLN A 3 17.08 -57.35 28.30
N ARG A 4 17.98 -56.71 29.06
CA ARG A 4 17.82 -55.29 29.45
C ARG A 4 18.29 -54.29 28.40
N ILE A 5 19.19 -54.68 27.50
CA ILE A 5 19.82 -53.76 26.53
C ILE A 5 18.89 -53.46 25.34
N LYS A 6 18.03 -54.40 24.94
CA LYS A 6 17.13 -54.23 23.78
C LYS A 6 16.04 -53.17 23.98
N ARG A 7 15.62 -52.87 25.22
CA ARG A 7 14.53 -51.90 25.49
C ARG A 7 14.97 -50.44 25.45
N VAL A 8 16.25 -50.15 25.66
CA VAL A 8 16.77 -48.77 25.64
C VAL A 8 16.97 -48.28 24.21
N PHE A 9 17.34 -49.18 23.29
CA PHE A 9 17.63 -48.82 21.90
C PHE A 9 16.35 -48.46 21.10
N VAL A 10 15.24 -49.18 21.34
CA VAL A 10 13.95 -48.92 20.66
C VAL A 10 13.32 -47.59 21.09
N ARG A 11 13.59 -47.10 22.30
CA ARG A 11 13.06 -45.81 22.79
C ARG A 11 13.77 -44.59 22.19
N LYS A 12 15.05 -44.71 21.81
CA LYS A 12 15.79 -43.58 21.25
C LYS A 12 15.47 -43.36 19.77
N THR A 13 15.31 -44.42 18.97
CA THR A 13 15.00 -44.29 17.54
C THR A 13 13.60 -43.72 17.29
N ALA A 14 12.60 -44.04 18.13
CA ALA A 14 11.25 -43.49 18.02
C ALA A 14 11.17 -41.98 18.34
N LEU A 15 12.08 -41.45 19.16
CA LEU A 15 12.11 -40.04 19.54
C LEU A 15 12.71 -39.15 18.43
N PHE A 16 13.70 -39.68 17.69
CA PHE A 16 14.31 -38.95 16.56
C PHE A 16 13.39 -38.88 15.34
N SER A 17 12.61 -39.92 15.06
CA SER A 17 11.65 -39.90 13.95
C SER A 17 10.44 -38.98 14.21
N LEU A 18 9.99 -38.85 15.47
CA LEU A 18 8.94 -37.88 15.83
C LEU A 18 9.41 -36.43 15.72
N LEU A 19 10.67 -36.15 16.07
CA LEU A 19 11.26 -34.81 15.95
C LEU A 19 11.45 -34.39 14.48
N ALA A 20 11.82 -35.33 13.60
CA ALA A 20 11.97 -35.07 12.17
C ALA A 20 10.63 -34.74 11.47
N VAL A 21 9.53 -35.38 11.88
CA VAL A 21 8.18 -35.09 11.38
C VAL A 21 7.67 -33.72 11.86
N LEU A 22 8.00 -33.33 13.10
CA LEU A 22 7.68 -32.01 13.64
C LEU A 22 8.44 -30.89 12.91
N ILE A 23 9.72 -31.09 12.59
CA ILE A 23 10.51 -30.08 11.84
C ILE A 23 10.05 -30.01 10.38
N ALA A 24 9.77 -31.14 9.72
CA ALA A 24 9.23 -31.14 8.36
C ALA A 24 7.81 -30.51 8.28
N GLY A 25 6.98 -30.70 9.31
CA GLY A 25 5.68 -30.05 9.45
C GLY A 25 5.79 -28.53 9.60
N CYS A 26 6.76 -28.03 10.36
CA CYS A 26 7.00 -26.59 10.51
C CYS A 26 7.52 -25.93 9.22
N VAL A 27 8.35 -26.62 8.43
CA VAL A 27 8.87 -26.07 7.16
C VAL A 27 7.77 -26.00 6.09
N LEU A 28 6.83 -26.93 6.07
CA LEU A 28 5.67 -26.90 5.16
C LEU A 28 4.60 -25.89 5.59
N ALA A 29 4.42 -25.66 6.89
CA ALA A 29 3.51 -24.63 7.40
C ALA A 29 4.01 -23.19 7.17
N SER A 30 5.32 -23.02 6.89
CA SER A 30 5.92 -21.72 6.56
C SER A 30 5.94 -21.42 5.05
N GLN A 31 5.32 -22.25 4.20
CA GLN A 31 4.78 -21.75 2.94
C GLN A 31 3.55 -20.90 3.25
N GLN A 32 3.81 -19.71 3.82
CA GLN A 32 2.86 -18.61 3.79
C GLN A 32 2.41 -18.50 2.34
N ASN A 33 1.12 -18.71 2.12
CA ASN A 33 0.45 -18.37 0.87
C ASN A 33 0.94 -16.96 0.50
N ALA A 34 1.84 -16.86 -0.47
CA ALA A 34 2.26 -15.58 -0.99
C ALA A 34 0.99 -15.00 -1.61
N VAL A 35 0.29 -14.16 -0.84
CA VAL A 35 -0.89 -13.45 -1.30
C VAL A 35 -0.40 -12.70 -2.54
N PRO A 36 -0.94 -12.99 -3.73
CA PRO A 36 -0.43 -12.38 -4.94
C PRO A 36 -0.61 -10.88 -4.80
N TYR A 37 0.52 -10.17 -4.73
CA TYR A 37 0.53 -8.72 -4.62
C TYR A 37 -0.36 -8.10 -5.70
N THR A 38 -1.17 -7.13 -5.29
CA THR A 38 -1.99 -6.31 -6.20
C THR A 38 -1.09 -5.65 -7.26
N LYS A 39 -1.68 -5.24 -8.39
CA LYS A 39 -0.90 -4.54 -9.43
C LYS A 39 -0.34 -3.23 -8.88
N LEU A 40 -1.08 -2.56 -8.00
CA LEU A 40 -0.63 -1.36 -7.32
C LEU A 40 0.60 -1.63 -6.46
N GLU A 41 0.56 -2.60 -5.55
CA GLU A 41 1.71 -2.96 -4.69
C GLU A 41 2.96 -3.30 -5.51
N ARG A 42 2.81 -4.08 -6.58
CA ARG A 42 3.94 -4.39 -7.47
C ARG A 42 4.52 -3.16 -8.15
N ARG A 43 3.70 -2.15 -8.40
CA ARG A 43 4.09 -0.96 -9.13
C ARG A 43 4.68 0.11 -8.22
N VAL A 44 4.13 0.30 -7.03
CA VAL A 44 4.48 1.39 -6.11
C VAL A 44 5.27 0.95 -4.88
N GLY A 45 5.29 -0.35 -4.58
CA GLY A 45 5.92 -0.92 -3.37
C GLY A 45 4.91 -1.14 -2.25
N THR A 46 5.09 -2.24 -1.51
CA THR A 46 4.23 -2.62 -0.38
C THR A 46 4.25 -1.57 0.73
N GLU A 47 5.42 -1.03 1.07
CA GLU A 47 5.58 -0.01 2.12
C GLU A 47 4.77 1.27 1.84
N THR A 48 4.66 1.64 0.55
CA THR A 48 3.85 2.79 0.11
C THR A 48 2.37 2.51 0.28
N VAL A 49 1.92 1.32 -0.13
CA VAL A 49 0.52 0.89 0.03
C VAL A 49 0.16 0.82 1.51
N GLU A 50 1.03 0.28 2.35
CA GLU A 50 0.84 0.21 3.80
C GLU A 50 0.80 1.61 4.44
N THR A 51 1.65 2.53 3.99
CA THR A 51 1.66 3.91 4.48
C THR A 51 0.37 4.64 4.12
N ILE A 52 -0.14 4.45 2.90
CA ILE A 52 -1.43 5.01 2.47
C ILE A 52 -2.55 4.37 3.29
N ALA A 53 -2.59 3.04 3.44
CA ALA A 53 -3.68 2.31 4.08
C ALA A 53 -3.81 2.51 5.60
N HIS A 54 -2.75 2.93 6.27
CA HIS A 54 -2.71 3.04 7.73
C HIS A 54 -2.40 4.47 8.20
N SER A 55 -2.47 5.46 7.31
CA SER A 55 -2.19 6.83 7.70
C SER A 55 -3.31 7.37 8.59
N LYS A 56 -2.96 7.82 9.80
CA LYS A 56 -3.95 8.41 10.71
C LYS A 56 -4.20 9.88 10.41
N VAL A 57 -3.28 10.52 9.69
CA VAL A 57 -3.28 11.95 9.44
C VAL A 57 -2.89 12.15 7.98
N VAL A 58 -3.83 12.65 7.21
CA VAL A 58 -3.60 13.04 5.81
C VAL A 58 -3.75 14.54 5.71
N ALA A 59 -2.69 15.22 5.26
CA ALA A 59 -2.73 16.63 4.94
C ALA A 59 -3.05 16.82 3.45
N VAL A 60 -3.87 17.82 3.13
CA VAL A 60 -4.23 18.22 1.77
C VAL A 60 -3.90 19.70 1.54
N GLY A 61 -3.42 20.04 0.34
CA GLY A 61 -3.20 21.44 -0.04
C GLY A 61 -3.02 21.62 -1.55
N TYR A 62 -2.96 22.88 -2.00
CA TYR A 62 -2.33 23.20 -3.29
C TYR A 62 -0.83 23.23 -3.14
N VAL A 63 -0.16 23.09 -4.28
CA VAL A 63 1.25 23.47 -4.38
C VAL A 63 1.36 24.94 -3.98
N ASP A 64 2.22 25.21 -3.00
CA ASP A 64 2.49 26.55 -2.43
C ASP A 64 1.35 27.17 -1.58
N SER A 65 0.42 26.37 -1.05
CA SER A 65 -0.65 26.82 -0.12
C SER A 65 -0.52 26.18 1.27
N GLU A 66 -1.21 26.76 2.25
CA GLU A 66 -1.37 26.14 3.58
C GLU A 66 -2.07 24.78 3.49
N GLU A 67 -1.55 23.83 4.26
CA GLU A 67 -2.06 22.46 4.33
C GLU A 67 -3.17 22.34 5.37
N HIS A 68 -4.19 21.56 5.03
CA HIS A 68 -5.35 21.29 5.86
C HIS A 68 -5.40 19.80 6.17
N LEU A 69 -5.79 19.43 7.39
CA LEU A 69 -5.93 18.02 7.75
C LEU A 69 -7.29 17.50 7.32
N LEU A 70 -7.30 16.39 6.61
CA LEU A 70 -8.53 15.68 6.29
C LEU A 70 -9.16 15.09 7.54
N SER A 71 -10.49 15.09 7.60
CA SER A 71 -11.23 14.36 8.61
C SER A 71 -11.02 12.85 8.47
N PRO A 72 -11.20 12.05 9.53
CA PRO A 72 -11.04 10.60 9.46
C PRO A 72 -11.89 9.95 8.36
N GLU A 73 -13.13 10.43 8.15
CA GLU A 73 -14.02 9.94 7.09
C GLU A 73 -13.50 10.29 5.68
N GLN A 74 -12.94 11.50 5.50
CA GLN A 74 -12.31 11.89 4.24
C GLN A 74 -11.05 11.05 3.96
N THR A 75 -10.25 10.80 4.99
CA THR A 75 -9.05 9.95 4.91
C THR A 75 -9.41 8.53 4.49
N GLU A 76 -10.32 7.86 5.20
CA GLU A 76 -10.77 6.51 4.86
C GLU A 76 -11.31 6.44 3.44
N LYS A 77 -12.05 7.48 3.02
CA LYS A 77 -12.58 7.54 1.65
C LYS A 77 -11.50 7.69 0.59
N LEU A 78 -10.49 8.52 0.86
CA LEU A 78 -9.35 8.72 -0.02
C LEU A 78 -8.54 7.43 -0.16
N GLU A 79 -8.27 6.75 0.95
CA GLU A 79 -7.58 5.45 0.99
C GLU A 79 -8.32 4.41 0.17
N GLU A 80 -9.64 4.27 0.36
CA GLU A 80 -10.47 3.34 -0.41
C GLU A 80 -10.35 3.58 -1.93
N ILE A 81 -10.27 4.84 -2.34
CA ILE A 81 -10.15 5.22 -3.75
C ILE A 81 -8.73 4.92 -4.27
N LEU A 82 -7.70 5.31 -3.51
CA LEU A 82 -6.30 5.20 -3.94
C LEU A 82 -5.79 3.76 -3.95
N LEU A 83 -6.35 2.88 -3.14
CA LEU A 83 -5.88 1.50 -3.00
C LEU A 83 -6.57 0.51 -3.94
N GLN A 84 -7.46 0.98 -4.82
CA GLN A 84 -8.16 0.14 -5.79
C GLN A 84 -7.39 0.02 -7.10
N ASP A 85 -6.90 -1.18 -7.41
CA ASP A 85 -6.21 -1.50 -8.69
C ASP A 85 -6.99 -1.02 -9.93
N LYS A 86 -8.31 -1.19 -9.93
CA LYS A 86 -9.19 -0.78 -11.04
C LYS A 86 -9.21 0.74 -11.28
N GLY A 87 -8.69 1.52 -10.34
CA GLY A 87 -8.56 2.97 -10.46
C GLY A 87 -7.41 3.40 -11.35
N TYR A 88 -6.54 2.49 -11.81
CA TYR A 88 -5.29 2.84 -12.50
C TYR A 88 -5.10 2.12 -13.83
N TYR A 89 -4.35 2.78 -14.72
CA TYR A 89 -3.77 2.16 -15.91
C TYR A 89 -2.30 1.83 -15.64
N PHE A 90 -1.99 0.54 -15.45
CA PHE A 90 -0.62 0.10 -15.13
C PHE A 90 0.27 -0.11 -16.36
N ASP A 91 -0.34 -0.44 -17.51
CA ASP A 91 0.40 -0.89 -18.69
C ASP A 91 0.93 0.26 -19.56
N LYS A 92 0.47 1.49 -19.30
CA LYS A 92 0.87 2.68 -20.05
C LYS A 92 0.78 3.92 -19.17
N THR A 93 1.70 4.85 -19.40
CA THR A 93 1.65 6.19 -18.84
C THR A 93 1.53 7.17 -20.01
N LYS A 94 0.49 7.99 -19.99
CA LYS A 94 0.28 9.05 -20.99
C LYS A 94 1.46 10.02 -20.95
N LYS A 95 1.84 10.52 -22.13
CA LYS A 95 2.74 11.66 -22.24
C LYS A 95 1.92 12.93 -21.99
N CYS A 96 1.96 13.42 -20.76
CA CYS A 96 1.37 14.69 -20.36
C CYS A 96 2.43 15.52 -19.64
N LEU A 97 2.36 16.84 -19.76
CA LEU A 97 3.13 17.70 -18.87
C LEU A 97 2.47 17.66 -17.49
N PHE A 98 3.07 16.94 -16.56
CA PHE A 98 2.51 16.78 -15.22
C PHE A 98 2.57 18.10 -14.45
N ILE A 99 1.40 18.73 -14.27
CA ILE A 99 1.24 19.92 -13.45
C ILE A 99 0.47 19.50 -12.19
N PRO A 100 1.10 19.53 -11.01
CA PRO A 100 0.44 19.20 -9.75
C PRO A 100 -0.60 20.26 -9.38
N GLU A 101 -1.83 19.82 -9.15
CA GLU A 101 -2.96 20.67 -8.75
C GLU A 101 -3.31 20.44 -7.28
N ILE A 102 -3.23 19.20 -6.79
CA ILE A 102 -3.50 18.85 -5.39
C ILE A 102 -2.33 18.05 -4.84
N VAL A 103 -2.04 18.25 -3.56
CA VAL A 103 -1.08 17.48 -2.79
C VAL A 103 -1.80 16.77 -1.66
N PHE A 104 -1.56 15.47 -1.51
CA PHE A 104 -1.91 14.70 -0.32
C PHE A 104 -0.63 14.19 0.33
N LYS A 105 -0.48 14.38 1.63
CA LYS A 105 0.65 13.86 2.41
C LYS A 105 0.15 12.85 3.42
N PHE A 106 0.63 11.62 3.29
CA PHE A 106 0.35 10.52 4.20
C PHE A 106 1.54 10.36 5.14
N HIS A 107 1.25 10.28 6.43
CA HIS A 107 2.24 10.03 7.46
C HIS A 107 1.91 8.72 8.19
N HIS A 108 2.82 7.75 8.12
CA HIS A 108 2.76 6.55 8.93
C HIS A 108 4.17 6.14 9.42
N HIS A 109 4.82 5.20 8.74
CA HIS A 109 6.23 4.84 9.00
C HIS A 109 7.19 5.73 8.21
N GLU A 110 6.82 6.05 6.97
CA GLU A 110 7.46 7.06 6.15
C GLU A 110 6.44 8.13 5.71
N GLU A 111 6.94 9.21 5.11
CA GLU A 111 6.11 10.21 4.45
C GLU A 111 5.92 9.82 2.98
N VAL A 112 4.67 9.66 2.56
CA VAL A 112 4.30 9.48 1.15
C VAL A 112 3.57 10.72 0.69
N THR A 113 4.15 11.44 -0.28
CA THR A 113 3.48 12.58 -0.92
C THR A 113 2.89 12.15 -2.26
N ILE A 114 1.58 12.33 -2.42
CA ILE A 114 0.86 12.10 -3.67
C ILE A 114 0.50 13.46 -4.26
N LEU A 115 1.11 13.78 -5.39
CA LEU A 115 0.73 14.91 -6.23
C LEU A 115 -0.31 14.45 -7.24
N VAL A 116 -1.38 15.21 -7.42
CA VAL A 116 -2.47 14.91 -8.36
C VAL A 116 -2.52 15.97 -9.44
N GLY A 117 -2.36 15.55 -10.69
CA GLY A 117 -2.62 16.39 -11.87
C GLY A 117 -3.97 15.98 -12.46
N ILE A 118 -5.02 16.72 -12.11
CA ILE A 118 -6.40 16.43 -12.51
C ILE A 118 -6.56 16.56 -14.03
N SER A 119 -5.97 17.61 -14.60
CA SER A 119 -5.93 17.90 -16.03
C SER A 119 -5.39 16.74 -16.88
N CYS A 120 -4.39 16.02 -16.37
CA CYS A 120 -3.77 14.88 -17.06
C CYS A 120 -4.32 13.52 -16.61
N ASN A 121 -5.15 13.48 -15.57
CA ASN A 121 -5.54 12.26 -14.84
C ASN A 121 -4.33 11.42 -14.41
N GLN A 122 -3.36 12.08 -13.79
CA GLN A 122 -2.13 11.46 -13.31
C GLN A 122 -1.94 11.72 -11.82
N ILE A 123 -1.38 10.73 -11.13
CA ILE A 123 -0.78 10.93 -9.82
C ILE A 123 0.72 10.71 -9.90
N LYS A 124 1.48 11.50 -9.14
CA LYS A 124 2.91 11.31 -8.92
C LYS A 124 3.13 11.04 -7.44
N ILE A 125 3.64 9.86 -7.14
CA ILE A 125 3.94 9.40 -5.79
C ILE A 125 5.42 9.67 -5.52
N ILE A 126 5.71 10.41 -4.46
CA ILE A 126 7.05 10.81 -4.03
C ILE A 126 7.34 10.20 -2.67
N ARG A 127 8.54 9.64 -2.53
CA ARG A 127 9.07 9.06 -1.30
C ARG A 127 10.48 9.61 -1.03
N PRO A 128 10.92 9.77 0.23
CA PRO A 128 12.17 10.43 0.56
C PRO A 128 13.43 9.80 -0.05
N ALA A 129 13.47 8.48 -0.23
CA ALA A 129 14.66 7.74 -0.66
C ALA A 129 14.51 7.07 -2.04
N GLU A 130 13.37 7.22 -2.71
CA GLU A 130 13.06 6.47 -3.93
C GLU A 130 12.71 7.36 -5.12
N LYS A 131 12.86 6.79 -6.33
CA LYS A 131 12.41 7.46 -7.55
C LYS A 131 10.90 7.64 -7.48
N SER A 132 10.44 8.84 -7.81
CA SER A 132 9.02 9.12 -7.91
C SER A 132 8.36 8.27 -8.99
N ILE A 133 7.14 7.82 -8.73
CA ILE A 133 6.36 6.96 -9.63
C ILE A 133 5.18 7.76 -10.16
N ILE A 134 4.95 7.72 -11.47
CA ILE A 134 3.78 8.34 -12.10
C ILE A 134 2.83 7.24 -12.54
N LEU A 135 1.55 7.39 -12.17
CA LEU A 135 0.46 6.51 -12.58
C LEU A 135 -0.64 7.34 -13.23
N ASP A 136 -1.22 6.80 -14.30
CA ASP A 136 -2.46 7.32 -14.84
C ASP A 136 -3.61 6.69 -14.06
N TYR A 137 -4.57 7.50 -13.59
CA TYR A 137 -5.80 6.99 -13.00
C TYR A 137 -6.96 7.07 -14.00
N ASP A 138 -7.99 6.26 -13.79
CA ASP A 138 -9.18 6.24 -14.61
C ASP A 138 -10.15 7.38 -14.21
N PRO A 139 -10.32 8.43 -15.04
CA PRO A 139 -11.28 9.48 -14.77
C PRO A 139 -12.73 9.03 -14.88
N MET A 140 -13.02 7.98 -15.67
CA MET A 140 -14.38 7.47 -15.85
C MET A 140 -14.92 6.82 -14.57
N GLY A 141 -14.02 6.43 -13.65
CA GLY A 141 -14.39 6.02 -12.30
C GLY A 141 -15.06 7.14 -11.49
N GLY A 142 -14.86 8.42 -11.85
CA GLY A 142 -15.54 9.62 -11.34
C GLY A 142 -15.29 9.96 -9.86
N LYS A 143 -15.14 8.94 -9.01
CA LYS A 143 -15.02 9.03 -7.55
C LYS A 143 -13.82 9.84 -7.12
N PHE A 144 -12.64 9.61 -7.72
CA PHE A 144 -11.43 10.31 -7.31
C PHE A 144 -11.48 11.80 -7.66
N HIS A 145 -11.91 12.13 -8.88
CA HIS A 145 -12.08 13.52 -9.31
C HIS A 145 -13.15 14.23 -8.46
N ALA A 146 -14.28 13.57 -8.19
CA ALA A 146 -15.34 14.11 -7.33
C ALA A 146 -14.85 14.32 -5.89
N PHE A 147 -14.08 13.38 -5.33
CA PHE A 147 -13.46 13.52 -4.02
C PHE A 147 -12.54 14.75 -3.98
N CYS A 148 -11.60 14.85 -4.94
CA CYS A 148 -10.68 15.98 -5.06
C CYS A 148 -11.43 17.31 -5.12
N ARG A 149 -12.46 17.42 -5.96
CA ARG A 149 -13.30 18.62 -6.07
C ARG A 149 -13.99 18.97 -4.74
N ASN A 150 -14.57 17.99 -4.07
CA ASN A 150 -15.29 18.21 -2.82
C ASN A 150 -14.35 18.65 -1.70
N VAL A 151 -13.16 18.06 -1.60
CA VAL A 151 -12.14 18.47 -0.64
C VAL A 151 -11.66 19.89 -0.93
N MET A 152 -11.38 20.23 -2.20
CA MET A 152 -10.97 21.59 -2.58
C MET A 152 -12.01 22.66 -2.26
N ILE A 153 -13.31 22.34 -2.40
CA ILE A 153 -14.41 23.27 -2.09
C ILE A 153 -14.60 23.39 -0.57
N LYS A 154 -14.65 22.27 0.15
CA LYS A 154 -14.98 22.25 1.58
C LYS A 154 -13.88 22.80 2.46
N GLU A 155 -12.63 22.48 2.16
CA GLU A 155 -11.49 22.94 2.95
C GLU A 155 -11.08 24.40 2.59
N GLY A 156 -11.92 25.12 1.83
CA GLY A 156 -11.70 26.53 1.48
C GLY A 156 -10.49 26.76 0.58
N VAL A 157 -9.96 25.69 0.00
CA VAL A 157 -8.67 25.72 -0.70
C VAL A 157 -8.84 26.37 -2.08
N ALA A 158 -9.97 26.15 -2.76
CA ALA A 158 -10.27 26.83 -4.01
C ALA A 158 -10.78 28.26 -3.73
N LYS A 159 -9.93 29.27 -3.94
CA LYS A 159 -10.42 30.66 -4.07
C LYS A 159 -11.22 30.78 -5.37
N GLN A 160 -12.46 31.27 -5.26
CA GLN A 160 -13.28 31.68 -6.41
C GLN A 160 -12.58 32.76 -7.23
#